data_AF-A0A5E4IPK7-F1
#
_entry.id   AF-A0A5E4IPK7-F1
#
_cell.length_a   1.000
_cell.length_b   1.000
_cell.length_c   1.000
_cell.angle_alpha   90.00
_cell.angle_beta   90.00
_cell.angle_gamma   90.00
#
_symmetry.space_group_name_H-M   'P 1'
#
loop_
_entity.id
_entity.type
_entity.pdbx_description
1 polymer ?
#
loop_
_entity_poly.entity_id
_entity_poly.type
_entity_poly.pdbx_seq_one_letter_code
_entity_poly.pdbx_strand_id
1 'polypeptide(L)'
;MDEVLSYAVKTYLKRINIILFFSIPSLLAFLIPLFSPMPTYLAIGGMFVRIGSIKALSGLEIAIILLAFLASLLLFSLAIVAINLVIKAQRTATNIRREVINDLEKYIFGVFWLMIQFTLIVFLIQLVAFEMKWETTVAPVLTFLVTLPLIFAPSGMIIDDLRPYRALGMSIRLIFKNLKYVLLYIVPVFVLISLLEVIFLLALPNRIAEITLVLLNSLFVLPFLLVFFTQVYLTKYTLIK
;
A
#
# COMPACT_ATOMS: atom_id res chain seq x y z
N MET A 1 -0.80 -21.30 11.02
CA MET A 1 0.01 -20.31 10.25
C MET A 1 -0.05 -20.62 8.77
N ASP A 2 0.21 -21.86 8.37
CA ASP A 2 0.13 -22.30 6.97
C ASP A 2 -1.24 -22.07 6.33
N GLU A 3 -2.31 -22.16 7.13
CA GLU A 3 -3.65 -21.92 6.65
C GLU A 3 -3.87 -20.49 6.13
N VAL A 4 -3.41 -19.45 6.85
CA VAL A 4 -3.64 -18.05 6.43
C VAL A 4 -2.93 -17.75 5.12
N LEU A 5 -1.68 -18.19 4.98
CA LEU A 5 -0.91 -18.04 3.75
C LEU A 5 -1.54 -18.84 2.60
N SER A 6 -1.92 -20.09 2.85
CA SER A 6 -2.61 -20.95 1.87
C SER A 6 -3.94 -20.32 1.41
N TYR A 7 -4.73 -19.78 2.34
CA TYR A 7 -5.95 -19.04 2.01
C TYR A 7 -5.67 -17.79 1.19
N ALA A 8 -4.63 -17.01 1.52
CA ALA A 8 -4.25 -15.82 0.76
C ALA A 8 -3.83 -16.19 -0.67
N VAL A 9 -2.97 -17.19 -0.84
CA VAL A 9 -2.52 -17.69 -2.16
C VAL A 9 -3.71 -18.21 -2.97
N LYS A 10 -4.55 -19.08 -2.39
CA LYS A 10 -5.73 -19.63 -3.05
C LYS A 10 -6.72 -18.53 -3.47
N THR A 11 -6.92 -17.54 -2.61
CA THR A 11 -7.80 -16.39 -2.89
C THR A 11 -7.25 -15.53 -4.02
N TYR A 12 -5.95 -15.21 -3.96
CA TYR A 12 -5.27 -14.41 -4.96
C TYR A 12 -5.32 -15.09 -6.33
N LEU A 13 -4.90 -16.35 -6.43
CA LEU A 13 -4.91 -17.10 -7.70
C LEU A 13 -6.31 -17.24 -8.28
N LYS A 14 -7.34 -17.49 -7.45
CA LYS A 14 -8.74 -17.60 -7.92
C LYS A 14 -9.31 -16.28 -8.45
N ARG A 15 -8.77 -15.14 -8.02
CA ARG A 15 -9.28 -13.79 -8.34
C ARG A 15 -8.26 -12.89 -9.01
N ILE A 16 -7.18 -13.46 -9.54
CA ILE A 16 -6.03 -12.71 -10.07
C ILE A 16 -6.46 -11.70 -11.13
N ASN A 17 -7.39 -12.06 -12.02
CA ASN A 17 -7.88 -11.15 -13.07
C ASN A 17 -8.52 -9.88 -12.51
N ILE A 18 -9.34 -10.01 -11.47
CA ILE A 18 -10.02 -8.87 -10.83
C ILE A 18 -9.00 -8.03 -10.06
N ILE A 19 -8.10 -8.69 -9.33
CA ILE A 19 -7.08 -8.02 -8.53
C ILE A 19 -6.12 -7.24 -9.44
N LEU A 20 -5.65 -7.85 -10.54
CA LEU A 20 -4.80 -7.20 -11.53
C LEU A 20 -5.51 -6.04 -12.21
N PHE A 21 -6.78 -6.18 -12.56
CA PHE A 21 -7.56 -5.09 -13.16
C PHE A 21 -7.59 -3.85 -12.27
N PHE A 22 -7.79 -4.02 -10.95
CA PHE A 22 -7.74 -2.91 -9.99
C PHE A 22 -6.33 -2.41 -9.69
N SER A 23 -5.29 -3.14 -10.10
CA SER A 23 -3.90 -2.76 -9.90
C SER A 23 -3.32 -2.00 -11.10
N ILE A 24 -3.89 -2.14 -12.30
CA ILE A 24 -3.50 -1.36 -13.50
C ILE A 24 -3.46 0.15 -13.23
N PRO A 25 -4.45 0.75 -12.53
CA PRO A 25 -4.41 2.18 -12.23
C PRO A 25 -3.20 2.63 -11.40
N SER A 26 -2.59 1.75 -10.59
CA SER A 26 -1.34 2.07 -9.89
C SER A 26 -0.16 2.31 -10.85
N LEU A 27 -0.26 1.83 -12.09
CA LEU A 27 0.71 2.11 -13.15
C LEU A 27 0.71 3.57 -13.59
N LEU A 28 -0.31 4.37 -13.24
CA LEU A 28 -0.26 5.82 -13.50
C LEU A 28 0.87 6.50 -12.70
N ALA A 29 1.39 5.88 -11.65
CA ALA A 29 2.60 6.36 -10.97
C ALA A 29 3.82 6.42 -11.90
N PHE A 30 3.87 5.63 -12.98
CA PHE A 30 4.93 5.70 -13.99
C PHE A 30 4.87 6.98 -14.84
N LEU A 31 3.76 7.72 -14.83
CA LEU A 31 3.73 9.03 -15.47
C LEU A 31 4.71 10.00 -14.79
N ILE A 32 4.99 9.84 -13.48
CA ILE A 32 5.91 10.71 -12.74
C ILE A 32 7.31 10.74 -13.35
N PRO A 33 8.05 9.61 -13.51
CA PRO A 33 9.37 9.63 -14.15
C PRO A 33 9.34 9.99 -15.64
N LEU A 34 8.22 9.72 -16.33
CA LEU A 34 8.09 10.08 -17.75
C LEU A 34 8.02 11.59 -17.95
N PHE A 35 7.42 12.31 -17.00
CA PHE A 35 7.22 13.77 -17.08
C PHE A 35 8.09 14.59 -16.13
N SER A 36 8.80 13.97 -15.19
CA SER A 36 9.73 14.64 -14.28
C SER A 36 11.14 14.06 -14.42
N PRO A 37 12.10 14.80 -15.01
CA PRO A 37 13.48 14.34 -15.23
C PRO A 37 14.34 14.31 -13.94
N MET A 38 13.70 14.44 -12.77
CA MET A 38 14.37 14.63 -11.49
C MET A 38 14.90 13.31 -10.92
N PRO A 39 15.90 13.36 -10.02
CA PRO A 39 16.46 12.16 -9.41
C PRO A 39 15.40 11.51 -8.51
N THR A 40 14.74 10.51 -9.07
CA THR A 40 13.90 9.59 -8.34
C THR A 40 14.75 8.51 -7.70
N TYR A 41 14.28 7.94 -6.60
CA TYR A 41 14.81 6.70 -6.07
C TYR A 41 13.68 5.68 -5.98
N LEU A 42 14.03 4.42 -6.20
CA LEU A 42 13.14 3.30 -6.01
C LEU A 42 13.26 2.87 -4.55
N ALA A 43 12.13 2.77 -3.85
CA ALA A 43 12.08 2.19 -2.52
C ALA A 43 10.84 1.31 -2.39
N ILE A 44 11.01 0.05 -1.98
CA ILE A 44 9.90 -0.89 -1.70
C ILE A 44 8.88 -0.96 -2.88
N GLY A 45 9.38 -0.91 -4.12
CA GLY A 45 8.54 -0.96 -5.33
C GLY A 45 7.79 0.32 -5.67
N GLY A 46 8.00 1.42 -4.95
CA GLY A 46 7.53 2.75 -5.30
C GLY A 46 8.65 3.62 -5.85
N MET A 47 8.28 4.65 -6.61
CA MET A 47 9.21 5.66 -7.10
C MET A 47 8.96 6.99 -6.38
N PHE A 48 10.01 7.53 -5.77
CA PHE A 48 9.92 8.71 -4.91
C PHE A 48 10.85 9.82 -5.39
N VAL A 49 10.36 11.06 -5.33
CA VAL A 49 11.19 12.26 -5.56
C VAL A 49 12.04 12.52 -4.32
N ARG A 50 13.33 12.82 -4.51
CA ARG A 50 14.20 13.22 -3.41
C ARG A 50 13.81 14.60 -2.89
N ILE A 51 13.67 14.76 -1.58
CA ILE A 51 13.27 16.03 -0.95
C ILE A 51 14.24 17.16 -1.25
N GLY A 52 15.55 16.86 -1.31
CA GLY A 52 16.57 17.85 -1.68
C GLY A 52 16.36 18.46 -3.07
N SER A 53 15.61 17.80 -3.95
CA SER A 53 15.31 18.28 -5.31
C SER A 53 14.10 19.22 -5.38
N ILE A 54 13.31 19.36 -4.31
CA ILE A 54 12.09 20.19 -4.32
C ILE A 54 12.41 21.65 -4.65
N LYS A 55 13.53 22.19 -4.17
CA LYS A 55 13.95 23.58 -4.44
C LYS A 55 14.27 23.85 -5.91
N ALA A 56 14.57 22.81 -6.69
CA ALA A 56 14.90 22.92 -8.10
C ALA A 56 13.66 22.77 -9.02
N LEU A 57 12.49 22.47 -8.47
CA LEU A 57 11.27 22.26 -9.24
C LEU A 57 10.62 23.60 -9.64
N SER A 58 10.23 23.70 -10.90
CA SER A 58 9.29 24.72 -11.36
C SER A 58 7.89 24.50 -10.78
N GLY A 59 7.09 25.56 -10.71
CA GLY A 59 5.70 25.46 -10.24
C GLY A 59 4.84 24.49 -11.08
N LEU A 60 5.12 24.38 -12.38
CA LEU A 60 4.46 23.43 -13.28
C LEU A 60 4.78 21.98 -12.91
N GLU A 61 6.07 21.66 -12.67
CA GLU A 61 6.48 20.31 -12.27
C GLU A 61 5.86 19.91 -10.93
N ILE A 62 5.81 20.82 -9.97
CA ILE A 62 5.14 20.60 -8.68
C ILE A 62 3.66 20.26 -8.91
N ALA A 63 2.96 21.02 -9.77
CA ALA A 63 1.55 20.77 -10.07
C ALA A 63 1.34 19.39 -10.73
N ILE A 64 2.20 19.01 -11.69
CA ILE A 64 2.14 17.69 -12.34
C ILE A 64 2.38 16.57 -11.32
N ILE A 65 3.40 16.70 -10.47
CA ILE A 65 3.70 15.71 -9.43
C ILE A 65 2.52 15.59 -8.47
N LEU A 66 1.94 16.71 -8.02
CA LEU A 66 0.80 16.71 -7.09
C LEU A 66 -0.44 16.05 -7.71
N LEU A 67 -0.77 16.37 -8.96
CA LEU A 67 -1.91 15.77 -9.66
C LEU A 67 -1.71 14.27 -9.90
N ALA A 68 -0.51 13.86 -10.34
CA ALA A 68 -0.17 12.45 -10.53
C ALA A 68 -0.21 11.68 -9.22
N PHE A 69 0.29 12.28 -8.13
CA PHE A 69 0.24 11.72 -6.78
C PHE A 69 -1.21 11.53 -6.31
N LEU A 70 -2.06 12.56 -6.40
CA LEU A 70 -3.46 12.48 -5.97
C LEU A 70 -4.25 11.45 -6.79
N ALA A 71 -4.05 11.42 -8.10
CA ALA A 71 -4.68 10.43 -8.98
C ALA A 71 -4.22 9.02 -8.61
N SER A 72 -2.91 8.79 -8.46
CA SER A 72 -2.35 7.50 -8.05
C SER A 72 -2.89 7.04 -6.70
N LEU A 73 -2.98 7.95 -5.72
CA LEU A 73 -3.47 7.65 -4.39
C LEU A 73 -4.97 7.30 -4.39
N LEU A 74 -5.79 8.01 -5.18
CA LEU A 74 -7.22 7.70 -5.33
C LEU A 74 -7.42 6.30 -5.94
N LEU A 75 -6.64 5.99 -6.96
CA LEU A 75 -6.67 4.71 -7.66
C LEU A 75 -6.17 3.56 -6.78
N PHE A 76 -5.13 3.79 -5.99
CA PHE A 76 -4.66 2.85 -4.98
C PHE A 76 -5.72 2.61 -3.90
N SER A 77 -6.42 3.67 -3.47
CA SER A 77 -7.53 3.55 -2.52
C SER A 77 -8.69 2.72 -3.08
N LEU A 78 -9.04 2.92 -4.35
CA LEU A 78 -10.00 2.08 -5.07
C LEU A 78 -9.56 0.60 -5.06
N ALA A 79 -8.30 0.32 -5.36
CA ALA A 79 -7.77 -1.05 -5.37
C ALA A 79 -7.86 -1.71 -3.99
N ILE A 80 -7.46 -1.00 -2.92
CA ILE A 80 -7.58 -1.47 -1.55
C ILE A 80 -9.04 -1.79 -1.22
N VAL A 81 -9.96 -0.89 -1.54
CA VAL A 81 -11.39 -1.06 -1.26
C VAL A 81 -11.95 -2.27 -1.99
N ALA A 82 -11.68 -2.38 -3.30
CA ALA A 82 -12.15 -3.49 -4.11
C ALA A 82 -11.64 -4.84 -3.60
N ILE A 83 -10.34 -4.95 -3.29
CA ILE A 83 -9.75 -6.20 -2.77
C ILE A 83 -10.40 -6.60 -1.45
N ASN A 84 -10.56 -5.67 -0.51
CA ASN A 84 -11.18 -5.95 0.78
C ASN A 84 -12.66 -6.35 0.63
N LEU A 85 -13.41 -5.72 -0.27
CA LEU A 85 -14.80 -6.09 -0.55
C LEU A 85 -14.92 -7.48 -1.17
N VAL A 86 -14.03 -7.84 -2.10
CA VAL A 86 -13.97 -9.19 -2.69
C VAL A 86 -13.73 -10.24 -1.61
N ILE A 87 -12.79 -10.00 -0.70
CA ILE A 87 -12.47 -10.93 0.39
C ILE A 87 -13.61 -11.00 1.41
N LYS A 88 -14.23 -9.86 1.75
CA LYS A 88 -15.41 -9.80 2.63
C LYS A 88 -16.54 -10.67 2.06
N ALA A 89 -16.89 -10.47 0.79
CA ALA A 89 -17.95 -11.23 0.12
C ALA A 89 -17.70 -12.75 0.11
N GLN A 90 -16.44 -13.17 -0.06
CA GLN A 90 -16.07 -14.58 0.01
C GLN A 90 -16.26 -15.20 1.39
N ARG A 91 -16.02 -14.43 2.46
CA ARG A 91 -16.02 -14.93 3.84
C ARG A 91 -17.38 -14.88 4.51
N THR A 92 -18.20 -13.91 4.16
CA THR A 92 -19.57 -13.81 4.69
C THR A 92 -20.57 -14.67 3.93
N ALA A 93 -20.17 -15.28 2.80
CA ALA A 93 -21.06 -16.01 1.88
C ALA A 93 -22.31 -15.21 1.46
N THR A 94 -22.29 -13.89 1.66
CA THR A 94 -23.36 -12.99 1.28
C THR A 94 -23.07 -12.48 -0.11
N ASN A 95 -24.08 -12.51 -0.98
CA ASN A 95 -24.03 -11.76 -2.22
C ASN A 95 -23.78 -10.28 -1.86
N ILE A 96 -22.89 -9.63 -2.61
CA ILE A 96 -22.62 -8.19 -2.48
C ILE A 96 -23.97 -7.48 -2.67
N ARG A 97 -24.56 -7.03 -1.56
CA ARG A 97 -25.85 -6.31 -1.60
C ARG A 97 -25.64 -4.97 -2.29
N ARG A 98 -26.69 -4.44 -2.92
CA ARG A 98 -26.66 -3.08 -3.52
C ARG A 98 -26.18 -2.02 -2.52
N GLU A 99 -26.45 -2.20 -1.24
CA GLU A 99 -25.93 -1.38 -0.13
C GLU A 99 -24.40 -1.24 -0.17
N VAL A 100 -23.67 -2.34 -0.39
CA VAL A 100 -22.20 -2.33 -0.42
C VAL A 100 -21.66 -1.59 -1.65
N ILE A 101 -22.38 -1.63 -2.77
CA ILE A 101 -22.02 -0.89 -3.98
C ILE A 101 -22.29 0.61 -3.76
N ASN A 102 -23.39 0.95 -3.11
CA ASN A 102 -23.74 2.34 -2.78
C ASN A 102 -22.73 2.97 -1.80
N ASP A 103 -22.18 2.17 -0.87
CA ASP A 103 -21.17 2.63 0.09
C ASP A 103 -19.73 2.60 -0.45
N LEU A 104 -19.52 2.13 -1.68
CA LEU A 104 -18.19 1.99 -2.28
C LEU A 104 -17.47 3.34 -2.36
N GLU A 105 -18.19 4.41 -2.75
CA GLU A 105 -17.66 5.77 -2.80
C GLU A 105 -17.21 6.24 -1.41
N LYS A 106 -18.04 6.03 -0.38
CA LYS A 106 -17.72 6.36 1.02
C LYS A 106 -16.44 5.67 1.47
N TYR A 107 -16.27 4.38 1.16
CA TYR A 107 -15.05 3.65 1.52
C TYR A 107 -13.82 4.14 0.77
N ILE A 108 -13.93 4.42 -0.54
CA ILE A 108 -12.82 4.93 -1.35
C ILE A 108 -12.34 6.26 -0.80
N PHE A 109 -13.26 7.23 -0.62
CA PHE A 109 -12.87 8.53 -0.09
C PHE A 109 -12.38 8.44 1.35
N GLY A 110 -12.95 7.55 2.17
CA GLY A 110 -12.46 7.29 3.51
C GLY A 110 -11.00 6.83 3.53
N VAL A 111 -10.65 5.82 2.72
CA VAL A 111 -9.28 5.31 2.61
C VAL A 111 -8.36 6.35 1.97
N PHE A 112 -8.82 7.05 0.95
CA PHE A 112 -8.06 8.11 0.27
C PHE A 112 -7.67 9.23 1.23
N TRP A 113 -8.63 9.78 1.98
CA TRP A 113 -8.35 10.83 2.97
C TRP A 113 -7.43 10.36 4.08
N LEU A 114 -7.59 9.11 4.53
CA LEU A 114 -6.69 8.50 5.49
C LEU A 114 -5.25 8.45 4.95
N MET A 115 -5.07 7.99 3.71
CA MET A 115 -3.75 7.91 3.08
C MET A 115 -3.13 9.30 2.84
N ILE A 116 -3.93 10.32 2.48
CA ILE A 116 -3.45 11.71 2.37
C ILE A 116 -2.88 12.19 3.70
N GLN A 117 -3.64 12.04 4.79
CA GLN A 117 -3.23 12.52 6.11
C GLN A 117 -1.90 11.92 6.55
N PHE A 118 -1.75 10.60 6.39
CA PHE A 118 -0.50 9.93 6.75
C PHE A 118 0.64 10.30 5.80
N THR A 119 0.37 10.49 4.50
CA THR A 119 1.40 10.95 3.57
C THR A 119 1.89 12.35 3.94
N LEU A 120 1.00 13.25 4.36
CA LEU A 120 1.37 14.57 4.85
C LEU A 120 2.23 14.48 6.13
N ILE A 121 1.88 13.60 7.07
CA ILE A 121 2.70 13.38 8.28
C ILE A 121 4.09 12.85 7.91
N VAL A 122 4.17 11.86 7.02
CA VAL A 122 5.45 11.32 6.52
C VAL A 122 6.26 12.41 5.81
N PHE A 123 5.62 13.23 4.98
CA PHE A 123 6.27 14.36 4.31
C PHE A 123 6.86 15.36 5.33
N LEU A 124 6.11 15.72 6.37
CA LEU A 124 6.59 16.59 7.44
C LEU A 124 7.77 15.98 8.21
N ILE A 125 7.69 14.69 8.54
CA ILE A 125 8.81 13.97 9.19
C ILE A 125 10.07 14.05 8.35
N GLN A 126 9.93 13.79 7.04
CA GLN A 126 11.06 13.77 6.14
C GLN A 126 11.64 15.18 5.92
N LEU A 127 10.80 16.22 5.87
CA LEU A 127 11.24 17.61 5.79
C LEU A 127 12.04 18.01 7.04
N VAL A 128 11.52 17.72 8.24
CA VAL A 128 12.21 18.02 9.50
C VAL A 128 13.50 17.23 9.62
N ALA A 129 13.49 15.94 9.27
CA ALA A 129 14.68 15.11 9.32
C ALA A 129 15.75 15.57 8.34
N PHE A 130 15.38 16.05 7.15
CA PHE A 130 16.30 16.61 6.17
C PHE A 130 17.01 17.86 6.70
N GLU A 131 16.27 18.80 7.31
CA GLU A 131 16.86 20.01 7.90
C GLU A 131 17.79 19.69 9.08
N MET A 132 17.47 18.63 9.85
CA MET A 132 18.27 18.18 11.01
C MET A 132 19.42 17.22 10.64
N LYS A 133 19.58 16.85 9.37
CA LYS A 133 20.54 15.84 8.88
C LYS A 133 20.36 14.44 9.49
N TRP A 134 19.12 14.04 9.74
CA TRP A 134 18.71 12.74 10.29
C TRP A 134 17.93 11.87 9.30
N GLU A 135 18.02 12.18 8.01
CA GLU A 135 17.27 11.53 6.93
C GLU A 135 17.59 10.03 6.79
N THR A 136 18.79 9.59 7.16
CA THR A 136 19.23 8.19 7.02
C THR A 136 18.90 7.30 8.21
N THR A 137 18.79 7.86 9.41
CA THR A 137 18.65 7.09 10.65
C THR A 137 17.28 7.26 11.29
N VAL A 138 16.87 8.49 11.58
CA VAL A 138 15.64 8.77 12.33
C VAL A 138 14.41 8.78 11.41
N ALA A 139 14.53 9.35 10.21
CA ALA A 139 13.39 9.46 9.30
C ALA A 139 12.76 8.12 8.91
N PRO A 140 13.53 7.05 8.59
CA PRO A 140 12.96 5.74 8.26
C PRO A 140 12.24 5.11 9.45
N VAL A 141 12.81 5.23 10.66
CA VAL A 141 12.19 4.70 11.89
C VAL A 141 10.88 5.41 12.20
N LEU A 142 10.85 6.74 12.15
CA LEU A 142 9.63 7.51 12.36
C LEU A 142 8.58 7.24 11.28
N THR A 143 9.00 7.16 10.01
CA THR A 143 8.11 6.82 8.89
C THR A 143 7.50 5.44 9.09
N PHE A 144 8.29 4.45 9.51
CA PHE A 144 7.81 3.11 9.83
C PHE A 144 6.79 3.13 10.97
N LEU A 145 7.11 3.81 12.09
CA LEU A 145 6.20 3.91 13.24
C LEU A 145 4.88 4.60 12.89
N VAL A 146 4.93 5.66 12.09
CA VAL A 146 3.73 6.38 11.63
C VAL A 146 2.93 5.56 10.63
N THR A 147 3.56 4.75 9.78
CA THR A 147 2.82 3.94 8.80
C THR A 147 2.24 2.65 9.38
N LEU A 148 2.75 2.17 10.52
CA LEU A 148 2.23 0.96 11.19
C LEU A 148 0.69 0.95 11.36
N PRO A 149 0.04 1.99 11.92
CA PRO A 149 -1.42 2.05 12.05
C PRO A 149 -2.19 1.88 10.73
N LEU A 150 -1.60 2.20 9.57
CA LEU A 150 -2.28 2.06 8.29
C LEU A 150 -2.43 0.61 7.83
N ILE A 151 -1.63 -0.32 8.36
CA ILE A 151 -1.59 -1.70 7.89
C ILE A 151 -2.98 -2.35 7.87
N PHE A 152 -3.74 -2.25 8.97
CA PHE A 152 -5.07 -2.85 9.08
C PHE A 152 -6.22 -1.86 9.05
N ALA A 153 -5.94 -0.55 9.02
CA ALA A 153 -6.99 0.47 9.09
C ALA A 153 -7.97 0.39 7.90
N PRO A 154 -7.54 0.26 6.63
CA PRO A 154 -8.47 0.11 5.51
C PRO A 154 -9.36 -1.13 5.67
N SER A 155 -8.78 -2.26 6.09
CA SER A 155 -9.54 -3.50 6.35
C SER A 155 -10.63 -3.27 7.39
N GLY A 156 -10.35 -2.54 8.48
CA GLY A 156 -11.35 -2.21 9.49
C GLY A 156 -12.40 -1.20 9.05
N MET A 157 -12.04 -0.26 8.17
CA MET A 157 -13.03 0.65 7.60
C MET A 157 -14.02 -0.11 6.71
N ILE A 158 -13.56 -1.07 5.92
CA ILE A 158 -14.37 -1.73 4.89
C ILE A 158 -15.11 -2.95 5.43
N ILE A 159 -14.45 -3.77 6.25
CA ILE A 159 -15.02 -5.01 6.78
C ILE A 159 -15.98 -4.71 7.92
N ASP A 160 -15.57 -3.85 8.85
CA ASP A 160 -16.31 -3.56 10.08
C ASP A 160 -17.10 -2.24 10.02
N ASP A 161 -17.10 -1.54 8.88
CA ASP A 161 -17.70 -0.20 8.71
C ASP A 161 -17.23 0.82 9.77
N LEU A 162 -15.97 0.72 10.21
CA LEU A 162 -15.42 1.63 11.21
C LEU A 162 -15.08 3.00 10.62
N ARG A 163 -15.32 4.06 11.40
CA ARG A 163 -14.80 5.40 11.10
C ARG A 163 -13.26 5.38 11.10
N PRO A 164 -12.59 6.22 10.28
CA PRO A 164 -11.12 6.19 10.11
C PRO A 164 -10.34 6.16 11.42
N TYR A 165 -10.64 7.06 12.36
CA TYR A 165 -9.94 7.11 13.66
C TYR A 165 -10.13 5.86 14.53
N ARG A 166 -11.32 5.26 14.49
CA ARG A 166 -11.59 4.00 15.21
C ARG A 166 -10.86 2.84 14.54
N ALA A 167 -10.79 2.83 13.21
CA ALA A 167 -10.06 1.85 12.44
C ALA A 167 -8.54 1.90 12.71
N LEU A 168 -7.97 3.10 12.87
CA LEU A 168 -6.58 3.29 13.29
C LEU A 168 -6.33 2.72 14.69
N GLY A 169 -7.17 3.07 15.68
CA GLY A 169 -7.02 2.54 17.04
C GLY A 169 -7.16 1.02 17.10
N MET A 170 -8.05 0.45 16.28
CA MET A 170 -8.18 -1.00 16.13
C MET A 170 -6.95 -1.63 15.48
N SER A 171 -6.40 -1.00 14.43
CA SER A 171 -5.19 -1.45 13.73
C SER A 171 -4.01 -1.53 14.70
N ILE A 172 -3.78 -0.48 15.49
CA ILE A 172 -2.75 -0.44 16.54
C ILE A 172 -2.94 -1.59 17.53
N ARG A 173 -4.17 -1.76 18.05
CA ARG A 173 -4.48 -2.84 19.00
C ARG A 173 -4.19 -4.22 18.41
N LEU A 174 -4.56 -4.45 17.15
CA LEU A 174 -4.28 -5.70 16.45
C LEU A 174 -2.77 -5.92 16.27
N ILE A 175 -2.03 -4.89 15.87
CA ILE A 175 -0.57 -4.98 15.69
C ILE A 175 0.11 -5.45 16.97
N PHE A 176 -0.17 -4.80 18.11
CA PHE A 176 0.45 -5.15 19.38
C PHE A 176 -0.05 -6.48 19.97
N LYS A 177 -1.34 -6.81 19.80
CA LYS A 177 -1.88 -8.10 20.26
C LYS A 177 -1.36 -9.28 19.44
N ASN A 178 -1.09 -9.06 18.15
CA ASN A 178 -0.80 -10.08 17.16
C ASN A 178 0.53 -9.83 16.44
N LEU A 179 1.57 -9.40 17.17
CA LEU A 179 2.89 -9.08 16.62
C LEU A 179 3.45 -10.19 15.73
N LYS A 180 3.21 -11.46 16.07
CA LYS A 180 3.63 -12.61 15.27
C LYS A 180 3.12 -12.54 13.83
N TYR A 181 1.87 -12.13 13.61
CA TYR A 181 1.29 -12.01 12.27
C TYR A 181 1.79 -10.78 11.51
N VAL A 182 2.10 -9.70 12.23
CA VAL A 182 2.72 -8.51 11.65
C VAL A 182 4.16 -8.82 11.21
N LEU A 183 4.93 -9.54 12.02
CA LEU A 183 6.28 -9.99 11.65
C LEU A 183 6.23 -10.99 10.49
N LEU A 184 5.27 -11.91 10.49
CA LEU A 184 5.01 -12.83 9.38
C LEU A 184 4.65 -12.10 8.09
N TYR A 185 4.18 -10.85 8.17
CA TYR A 185 4.01 -10.01 7.00
C TYR A 185 5.32 -9.30 6.63
N ILE A 186 5.87 -8.50 7.56
CA ILE A 186 6.97 -7.59 7.28
C ILE A 186 8.19 -8.35 6.77
N VAL A 187 8.50 -9.51 7.37
CA VAL A 187 9.69 -10.28 7.01
C VAL A 187 9.61 -10.85 5.59
N PRO A 188 8.57 -11.62 5.19
CA PRO A 188 8.43 -12.08 3.81
C PRO A 188 8.34 -10.94 2.79
N VAL A 189 7.67 -9.83 3.10
CA VAL A 189 7.62 -8.66 2.21
C VAL A 189 9.01 -8.12 1.96
N PHE A 190 9.75 -7.87 3.04
CA PHE A 190 11.10 -7.35 2.97
C PHE A 190 12.03 -8.30 2.21
N VAL A 191 11.97 -9.59 2.52
CA VAL A 191 12.77 -10.63 1.86
C VAL A 191 12.40 -10.76 0.38
N LEU A 192 11.11 -10.82 0.04
CA LEU A 192 10.64 -10.97 -1.32
C LEU A 192 11.05 -9.77 -2.18
N ILE A 193 10.82 -8.55 -1.70
CA ILE A 193 11.20 -7.33 -2.44
C ILE A 193 12.71 -7.24 -2.61
N SER A 194 13.49 -7.50 -1.55
CA SER A 194 14.96 -7.47 -1.62
C SER A 194 15.52 -8.53 -2.57
N LEU A 195 14.97 -9.75 -2.55
CA LEU A 195 15.40 -10.82 -3.45
C LEU A 195 15.07 -10.50 -4.90
N LEU A 196 13.86 -10.00 -5.17
CA LEU A 196 13.46 -9.58 -6.51
C LEU A 196 14.40 -8.47 -7.01
N GLU A 197 14.71 -7.48 -6.17
CA GLU A 197 15.66 -6.41 -6.51
C GLU A 197 17.04 -6.94 -6.89
N VAL A 198 17.62 -7.80 -6.06
CA VAL A 198 18.94 -8.40 -6.35
C VAL A 198 18.88 -9.22 -7.65
N ILE A 199 17.85 -10.05 -7.85
CA ILE A 199 17.71 -10.88 -9.06
C ILE A 199 17.61 -10.00 -10.31
N PHE A 200 16.76 -8.98 -10.29
CA PHE A 200 16.56 -8.12 -11.47
C PHE A 200 17.78 -7.25 -11.78
N LEU A 201 18.46 -6.70 -10.76
CA LEU A 201 19.69 -5.92 -10.95
C LEU A 201 20.85 -6.78 -11.48
N LEU A 202 20.89 -8.07 -11.14
CA LEU A 202 21.90 -8.98 -11.68
C LEU A 202 21.56 -9.48 -13.09
N ALA A 203 20.28 -9.61 -13.43
CA ALA A 203 19.83 -10.21 -14.69
C ALA A 203 19.60 -9.21 -15.82
N LEU A 204 19.27 -7.95 -15.51
CA LEU A 204 18.86 -6.93 -16.49
C LEU A 204 19.69 -5.64 -16.36
N PRO A 205 19.81 -4.83 -17.42
CA PRO A 205 20.38 -3.48 -17.32
C PRO A 205 19.60 -2.62 -16.31
N ASN A 206 20.30 -1.80 -15.50
CA ASN A 206 19.71 -1.04 -14.39
C ASN A 206 18.35 -0.38 -14.70
N ARG A 207 18.23 0.35 -15.81
CA ARG A 207 16.97 1.02 -16.18
C ARG A 207 15.82 0.05 -16.43
N ILE A 208 16.10 -1.08 -17.07
CA ILE A 208 15.09 -2.10 -17.35
C ILE A 208 14.72 -2.81 -16.04
N ALA A 209 15.72 -3.15 -15.22
CA ALA A 209 15.52 -3.76 -13.90
C ALA A 209 14.59 -2.91 -13.02
N GLU A 210 14.84 -1.60 -12.92
CA GLU A 210 14.02 -0.67 -12.14
C GLU A 210 12.56 -0.65 -12.63
N ILE A 211 12.33 -0.49 -13.94
CA ILE A 211 10.98 -0.45 -14.51
C ILE A 211 10.26 -1.78 -14.29
N THR A 212 10.92 -2.90 -14.59
CA THR A 212 10.36 -4.24 -14.40
C THR A 212 10.03 -4.51 -12.94
N LEU A 213 10.88 -4.05 -12.01
CA LEU A 213 10.65 -4.23 -10.58
C LEU A 213 9.48 -3.40 -10.07
N VAL A 214 9.32 -2.14 -10.49
CA VAL A 214 8.13 -1.36 -10.16
C VAL A 214 6.88 -2.04 -10.74
N LEU A 215 6.92 -2.49 -12.00
CA LEU A 215 5.77 -3.18 -12.63
C LEU A 215 5.38 -4.43 -11.84
N LEU A 216 6.35 -5.25 -11.49
CA LEU A 216 6.13 -6.50 -10.77
C LEU A 216 5.62 -6.24 -9.35
N ASN A 217 6.16 -5.23 -8.67
CA ASN A 217 5.71 -4.86 -7.34
C ASN A 217 4.29 -4.29 -7.34
N SER A 218 3.97 -3.40 -8.28
CA SER A 218 2.65 -2.79 -8.42
C SER A 218 1.56 -3.79 -8.81
N LEU A 219 1.86 -4.72 -9.72
CA LEU A 219 0.85 -5.65 -10.26
C LEU A 219 0.71 -6.93 -9.44
N PHE A 220 1.80 -7.47 -8.90
CA PHE A 220 1.76 -8.79 -8.27
C PHE A 220 1.98 -8.72 -6.77
N VAL A 221 3.06 -8.07 -6.33
CA VAL A 221 3.46 -8.09 -4.91
C VAL A 221 2.47 -7.31 -4.06
N LEU A 222 2.29 -6.01 -4.30
CA LEU A 222 1.39 -5.16 -3.50
C LEU A 222 -0.04 -5.70 -3.43
N PRO A 223 -0.67 -6.14 -4.53
CA PRO A 223 -2.03 -6.66 -4.46
C PRO A 223 -2.13 -7.98 -3.70
N PHE A 224 -1.12 -8.86 -3.82
CA PHE A 224 -1.03 -10.07 -3.00
C PHE A 224 -0.90 -9.74 -1.51
N LEU A 225 -0.06 -8.75 -1.17
CA LEU A 225 0.13 -8.27 0.20
C LEU A 225 -1.15 -7.70 0.80
N LEU A 226 -1.92 -6.95 0.02
CA LEU A 226 -3.24 -6.47 0.44
C LEU A 226 -4.20 -7.64 0.73
N VAL A 227 -4.23 -8.66 -0.13
CA VAL A 227 -5.04 -9.87 0.11
C VAL A 227 -4.62 -10.55 1.41
N PHE A 228 -3.31 -10.75 1.60
CA PHE A 228 -2.77 -11.38 2.80
C PHE A 228 -3.13 -10.59 4.06
N PHE A 229 -2.99 -9.26 4.04
CA PHE A 229 -3.36 -8.40 5.16
C PHE A 229 -4.82 -8.50 5.54
N THR A 230 -5.71 -8.50 4.56
CA THR A 230 -7.13 -8.67 4.81
C THR A 230 -7.43 -10.05 5.43
N GLN A 231 -6.75 -11.11 4.99
CA GLN A 231 -6.90 -12.44 5.60
C GLN A 231 -6.39 -12.47 7.04
N VAL A 232 -5.23 -11.87 7.31
CA VAL A 232 -4.70 -11.73 8.68
C VAL A 232 -5.68 -10.94 9.55
N TYR A 233 -6.23 -9.84 9.04
CA TYR A 233 -7.21 -9.03 9.74
C TYR A 233 -8.45 -9.84 10.14
N LEU A 234 -8.90 -10.72 9.25
CA LEU A 234 -10.06 -11.57 9.48
C LEU A 234 -9.82 -12.68 10.50
N THR A 235 -8.58 -13.05 10.82
CA THR A 235 -8.29 -14.05 11.88
C THR A 235 -8.82 -13.67 13.27
N LYS A 236 -9.10 -12.38 13.50
CA LYS A 236 -9.73 -11.92 14.76
C LYS A 236 -11.16 -12.46 14.92
N TYR A 237 -11.83 -12.77 13.80
CA TYR A 237 -13.11 -13.45 13.79
C TYR A 237 -12.81 -14.94 13.83
N THR A 238 -13.26 -15.61 14.87
CA THR A 238 -13.05 -17.05 15.19
C THR A 238 -13.62 -18.03 14.14
N LEU A 239 -13.90 -17.56 12.92
CA LEU A 239 -14.38 -18.31 11.77
C LEU A 239 -13.28 -19.15 11.09
N ILE A 240 -12.03 -19.07 11.57
CA ILE A 240 -10.90 -19.88 11.09
C ILE A 240 -10.54 -20.87 12.20
N LYS A 241 -10.84 -22.15 11.97
CA LYS A 241 -10.24 -23.30 12.62
C LYS A 241 -9.36 -24.02 11.63
#